data_AF-A0A9E2E804-F1
#
_entry.id   AF-A0A9E2E804-F1
#
_cell.length_a   1.000
_cell.length_b   1.000
_cell.length_c   1.000
_cell.angle_alpha   90.00
_cell.angle_beta   90.00
_cell.angle_gamma   90.00
#
_symmetry.space_group_name_H-M   'P 1'
#
loop_
_entity.id
_entity.type
_entity.pdbx_description
1 polymer ?
#
loop_
_entity_poly.entity_id
_entity_poly.type
_entity_poly.pdbx_seq_one_letter_code
_entity_poly.pdbx_strand_id
1 'polypeptide(L)'
;MNTPPSAKEKTDLRVEAYIKDWNWDAASHEFALQMGAFLLQFIDHLRSSGLSQETIRKHEANCWLIGAFECDYGDHDGFTPAVFLGGGPAFLYEFKRKVSASQYALESYKSTWRKIEKYVKTLAHDNAGH
;
A
#
# COMPACT_ATOMS: atom_id res chain seq x y z
N MET A 1 32.50 -16.04 4.43
CA MET A 1 32.23 -14.59 4.27
C MET A 1 30.89 -14.47 3.60
N ASN A 2 29.89 -13.87 4.24
CA ASN A 2 28.59 -13.64 3.59
C ASN A 2 28.70 -12.37 2.73
N THR A 3 28.56 -12.52 1.41
CA THR A 3 28.49 -11.39 0.48
C THR A 3 27.30 -10.51 0.83
N PRO A 4 27.44 -9.18 0.90
CA PRO A 4 26.30 -8.28 1.12
C PRO A 4 25.26 -8.43 0.00
N PRO A 5 23.96 -8.34 0.30
CA PRO A 5 22.93 -8.42 -0.72
C PRO A 5 23.04 -7.25 -1.71
N SER A 6 22.79 -7.55 -2.98
CA SER A 6 22.64 -6.59 -4.06
C SER A 6 21.47 -5.63 -3.83
N ALA A 7 21.39 -4.55 -4.60
CA ALA A 7 20.28 -3.59 -4.48
C ALA A 7 18.92 -4.22 -4.77
N LYS A 8 18.85 -5.13 -5.75
CA LYS A 8 17.62 -5.87 -6.06
C LYS A 8 17.20 -6.75 -4.89
N GLU A 9 18.12 -7.55 -4.35
CA GLU A 9 17.84 -8.42 -3.20
C GLU A 9 17.37 -7.63 -1.98
N LYS A 10 17.92 -6.43 -1.74
CA LYS A 10 17.44 -5.55 -0.66
C LYS A 10 16.00 -5.09 -0.88
N THR A 11 15.63 -4.76 -2.13
CA THR A 11 14.25 -4.39 -2.47
C THR A 11 13.32 -5.57 -2.28
N ASP A 12 13.69 -6.74 -2.79
CA ASP A 12 12.88 -7.97 -2.68
C ASP A 12 12.67 -8.32 -1.19
N LEU A 13 13.74 -8.32 -0.38
CA LEU A 13 13.65 -8.55 1.07
C LEU A 13 12.80 -7.51 1.80
N ARG A 14 12.82 -6.25 1.36
CA ARG A 14 11.99 -5.18 1.94
C ARG A 14 10.51 -5.42 1.65
N VAL A 15 10.16 -5.84 0.42
CA VAL A 15 8.78 -6.16 0.06
C VAL A 15 8.32 -7.38 0.87
N GLU A 16 9.09 -8.46 0.88
CA GLU A 16 8.77 -9.68 1.62
C GLU A 16 8.55 -9.42 3.11
N ALA A 17 9.41 -8.61 3.73
CA ALA A 17 9.24 -8.22 5.13
C ALA A 17 7.97 -7.39 5.35
N TYR A 18 7.55 -6.59 4.38
CA TYR A 18 6.37 -5.73 4.47
C TYR A 18 5.06 -6.53 4.36
N ILE A 19 5.05 -7.56 3.50
CA ILE A 19 3.85 -8.35 3.15
C ILE A 19 3.72 -9.67 3.92
N LYS A 20 4.65 -9.91 4.87
CA LYS A 20 4.83 -11.20 5.54
C LYS A 20 3.53 -11.83 6.06
N ASP A 21 2.59 -11.01 6.50
CA ASP A 21 1.33 -11.44 7.12
C ASP A 21 0.10 -11.22 6.22
N TRP A 22 0.29 -11.07 4.89
CA TRP A 22 -0.81 -10.77 3.94
C TRP A 22 -1.22 -11.95 3.05
N ASN A 23 -0.53 -13.08 3.11
CA ASN A 23 -0.70 -14.17 2.16
C ASN A 23 -0.76 -15.54 2.85
N TRP A 24 -1.42 -16.48 2.17
CA TRP A 24 -1.74 -17.82 2.71
C TRP A 24 -1.35 -18.94 1.73
N ASP A 25 -1.15 -18.60 0.46
CA ASP A 25 -0.77 -19.48 -0.64
C ASP A 25 0.04 -18.71 -1.70
N ALA A 26 0.49 -19.40 -2.75
CA ALA A 26 1.31 -18.80 -3.79
C ALA A 26 0.60 -17.69 -4.60
N ALA A 27 -0.71 -17.84 -4.83
CA ALA A 27 -1.48 -16.86 -5.61
C ALA A 27 -1.67 -15.55 -4.83
N SER A 28 -2.07 -15.67 -3.55
CA SER A 28 -2.16 -14.54 -2.63
C SER A 28 -0.78 -13.91 -2.37
N HIS A 29 0.31 -14.68 -2.40
CA HIS A 29 1.67 -14.16 -2.29
C HIS A 29 2.06 -13.29 -3.49
N GLU A 30 1.76 -13.72 -4.73
CA GLU A 30 2.05 -12.92 -5.92
C GLU A 30 1.29 -11.59 -5.92
N PHE A 31 -0.01 -11.62 -5.57
CA PHE A 31 -0.78 -10.39 -5.41
C PHE A 31 -0.19 -9.48 -4.32
N ALA A 32 0.14 -10.04 -3.16
CA ALA A 32 0.73 -9.32 -2.05
C ALA A 32 2.09 -8.69 -2.43
N LEU A 33 2.94 -9.38 -3.20
CA LEU A 33 4.20 -8.85 -3.70
C LEU A 33 4.00 -7.59 -4.54
N GLN A 34 3.08 -7.64 -5.51
CA GLN A 34 2.81 -6.52 -6.39
C GLN A 34 2.19 -5.33 -5.62
N MET A 35 1.23 -5.61 -4.75
CA MET A 35 0.59 -4.61 -3.87
C MET A 35 1.60 -3.96 -2.91
N GLY A 36 2.41 -4.77 -2.22
CA GLY A 36 3.41 -4.31 -1.27
C GLY A 36 4.49 -3.48 -1.92
N ALA A 37 4.99 -3.90 -3.10
CA ALA A 37 5.94 -3.13 -3.89
C ALA A 37 5.36 -1.76 -4.28
N PHE A 38 4.11 -1.72 -4.74
CA PHE A 38 3.44 -0.48 -5.10
C PHE A 38 3.27 0.47 -3.89
N LEU A 39 2.79 -0.05 -2.75
CA LEU A 39 2.59 0.74 -1.54
C LEU A 39 3.92 1.28 -0.97
N LEU A 40 5.01 0.51 -1.05
CA LEU A 40 6.33 0.98 -0.64
C LEU A 40 6.87 2.09 -1.54
N GLN A 41 6.64 2.02 -2.86
CA GLN A 41 6.97 3.12 -3.78
C GLN A 41 6.18 4.38 -3.43
N PHE A 42 4.88 4.25 -3.13
CA PHE A 42 4.08 5.37 -2.67
C PHE A 42 4.59 5.96 -1.34
N ILE A 43 4.99 5.12 -0.38
CA ILE A 43 5.57 5.59 0.89
C ILE A 43 6.89 6.35 0.65
N ASP A 44 7.74 5.87 -0.27
CA ASP A 44 8.99 6.56 -0.62
C ASP A 44 8.71 7.91 -1.31
N HIS A 45 7.66 7.99 -2.14
CA HIS A 45 7.17 9.25 -2.68
C HIS A 45 6.68 10.21 -1.58
N LEU A 46 5.98 9.72 -0.55
CA LEU A 46 5.58 10.55 0.58
C LEU A 46 6.80 11.07 1.36
N ARG A 47 7.84 10.24 1.53
CA ARG A 47 9.08 10.61 2.21
C ARG A 47 9.83 11.73 1.48
N SER A 48 9.74 11.80 0.16
CA SER A 48 10.34 12.89 -0.63
C SER A 48 9.47 14.16 -0.71
N SER A 49 8.21 14.12 -0.24
CA SER A 49 7.25 15.23 -0.35
C SER A 49 7.33 16.30 0.76
N GLY A 50 8.32 16.23 1.67
CA GLY A 50 8.52 17.21 2.74
C GLY A 50 7.56 17.08 3.94
N LEU A 51 6.82 15.96 4.04
CA LEU A 51 5.96 15.66 5.19
C LEU A 51 6.78 15.34 6.45
N SER A 52 6.18 15.56 7.62
CA SER A 52 6.78 15.16 8.90
C SER A 52 6.88 13.64 9.01
N GLN A 53 7.88 13.16 9.76
CA GLN A 53 8.07 11.72 10.01
C GLN A 53 6.86 11.09 10.71
N GLU A 54 6.17 11.83 11.58
CA GLU A 54 4.95 11.34 12.23
C GLU A 54 3.81 11.15 11.23
N THR A 55 3.62 12.09 10.31
CA THR A 55 2.62 11.99 9.25
C THR A 55 2.92 10.83 8.30
N ILE A 56 4.20 10.63 7.95
CA ILE A 56 4.65 9.50 7.11
C ILE A 56 4.33 8.18 7.82
N ARG A 57 4.67 8.03 9.11
CA ARG A 57 4.37 6.81 9.88
C ARG A 57 2.88 6.48 9.93
N LYS A 58 2.00 7.49 10.06
CA LYS A 58 0.54 7.30 10.02
C LYS A 58 0.09 6.77 8.66
N HIS A 59 0.60 7.33 7.56
CA HIS A 59 0.30 6.83 6.23
C HIS A 59 0.86 5.44 5.98
N GLU A 60 2.08 5.14 6.43
CA GLU A 60 2.71 3.82 6.32
C GLU A 60 1.91 2.74 7.05
N ALA A 61 1.43 3.02 8.27
CA ALA A 61 0.54 2.11 9.00
C ALA A 61 -0.80 1.89 8.28
N ASN A 62 -1.41 2.96 7.74
CA ASN A 62 -2.65 2.83 6.99
C ASN A 62 -2.45 2.10 5.65
N CYS A 63 -1.33 2.34 4.95
CA CYS A 63 -0.96 1.59 3.75
C CYS A 63 -0.84 0.11 4.05
N TRP A 64 -0.23 -0.24 5.19
CA TRP A 64 -0.11 -1.64 5.58
C TRP A 64 -1.49 -2.29 5.77
N LEU A 65 -2.41 -1.60 6.46
CA LEU A 65 -3.79 -2.06 6.64
C LEU A 65 -4.57 -2.16 5.33
N ILE A 66 -4.39 -1.19 4.42
CA ILE A 66 -5.00 -1.21 3.09
C ILE A 66 -4.54 -2.44 2.32
N GLY A 67 -3.23 -2.70 2.26
CA GLY A 67 -2.68 -3.87 1.57
C GLY A 67 -3.17 -5.18 2.16
N ALA A 68 -3.17 -5.31 3.49
CA ALA A 68 -3.72 -6.48 4.16
C ALA A 68 -5.21 -6.71 3.84
N PHE A 69 -6.03 -5.66 3.85
CA PHE A 69 -7.46 -5.79 3.54
C PHE A 69 -7.72 -6.11 2.07
N GLU A 70 -6.94 -5.58 1.13
CA GLU A 70 -7.04 -5.98 -0.27
C GLU A 70 -6.69 -7.45 -0.47
N CYS A 71 -5.69 -7.97 0.25
CA CYS A 71 -5.33 -9.39 0.17
C CYS A 71 -6.38 -10.31 0.85
N ASP A 72 -7.00 -9.85 1.95
CA ASP A 72 -7.98 -10.64 2.71
C ASP A 72 -9.39 -10.59 2.13
N TYR A 73 -9.77 -9.46 1.52
CA TYR A 73 -11.17 -9.13 1.19
C TYR A 73 -11.36 -8.56 -0.21
N GLY A 74 -10.30 -8.22 -0.93
CA GLY A 74 -10.38 -7.75 -2.31
C GLY A 74 -10.84 -8.87 -3.23
N ASP A 75 -11.68 -8.53 -4.21
CA ASP A 75 -12.13 -9.44 -5.26
C ASP A 75 -11.45 -9.03 -6.57
N HIS A 76 -10.22 -9.52 -6.77
CA HIS A 76 -9.38 -9.17 -7.92
C HIS A 76 -8.69 -10.40 -8.48
N ASP A 77 -8.70 -10.56 -9.82
CA ASP A 77 -7.96 -11.61 -10.52
C ASP A 77 -6.43 -11.37 -10.52
N GLY A 78 -5.99 -10.17 -10.12
CA GLY A 78 -4.59 -9.76 -10.05
C GLY A 78 -4.45 -8.30 -9.63
N PHE A 79 -3.24 -7.89 -9.24
CA PHE A 79 -3.02 -6.52 -8.81
C PHE A 79 -2.90 -5.57 -10.01
N THR A 80 -3.63 -4.45 -9.93
CA THR A 80 -3.40 -3.28 -10.77
C THR A 80 -3.55 -2.01 -9.92
N PRO A 81 -2.80 -0.92 -10.16
CA PRO A 81 -3.01 0.33 -9.42
C PRO A 81 -4.43 0.91 -9.56
N ALA A 82 -5.20 0.45 -10.56
CA ALA A 82 -6.57 0.88 -10.80
C ALA A 82 -7.54 0.50 -9.68
N VAL A 83 -7.20 -0.48 -8.82
CA VAL A 83 -8.02 -0.84 -7.63
C VAL A 83 -8.25 0.35 -6.69
N PHE A 84 -7.36 1.35 -6.71
CA PHE A 84 -7.49 2.57 -5.92
C PHE A 84 -8.32 3.68 -6.58
N LEU A 85 -8.79 3.48 -7.82
CA LEU A 85 -9.52 4.49 -8.60
C LEU A 85 -11.04 4.31 -8.50
N GLY A 86 -11.78 5.42 -8.52
CA GLY A 86 -13.21 5.44 -8.85
C GLY A 86 -14.22 4.98 -7.78
N GLY A 87 -13.79 4.24 -6.75
CA GLY A 87 -14.67 3.73 -5.68
C GLY A 87 -14.58 4.47 -4.33
N GLY A 88 -13.58 5.33 -4.15
CA GLY A 88 -13.25 5.91 -2.85
C GLY A 88 -12.66 4.88 -1.87
N PRO A 89 -12.51 5.23 -0.59
CA PRO A 89 -11.87 4.36 0.40
C PRO A 89 -12.65 3.06 0.63
N ALA A 90 -12.04 1.92 0.29
CA ALA A 90 -12.59 0.59 0.55
C ALA A 90 -12.39 0.16 2.01
N PHE A 91 -12.96 -0.99 2.39
CA PHE A 91 -12.77 -1.68 3.68
C PHE A 91 -13.03 -0.85 4.94
N LEU A 92 -13.85 0.20 4.86
CA LEU A 92 -14.18 1.02 6.02
C LEU A 92 -14.94 0.24 7.10
N TYR A 93 -15.70 -0.79 6.72
CA TYR A 93 -16.38 -1.66 7.66
C TYR A 93 -15.37 -2.53 8.43
N GLU A 94 -14.45 -3.17 7.71
CA GLU A 94 -13.38 -4.00 8.24
C GLU A 94 -12.45 -3.18 9.14
N PHE A 95 -12.06 -1.98 8.71
CA PHE A 95 -11.25 -1.07 9.52
C PHE A 95 -11.96 -0.72 10.85
N LYS A 96 -13.25 -0.36 10.80
CA LYS A 96 -14.03 -0.05 12.01
C LYS A 96 -14.09 -1.23 12.98
N ARG A 97 -14.32 -2.43 12.43
CA ARG A 97 -14.50 -3.66 13.20
C ARG A 97 -13.19 -4.19 13.79
N LYS A 98 -12.09 -4.12 13.03
CA LYS A 98 -10.82 -4.79 13.37
C LYS A 98 -9.75 -3.87 13.95
N VAL A 99 -9.80 -2.57 13.63
CA VAL A 99 -8.72 -1.63 13.96
C VAL A 99 -9.23 -0.53 14.88
N SER A 100 -10.18 0.29 14.42
CA SER A 100 -10.70 1.39 15.23
C SER A 100 -11.99 1.97 14.68
N ALA A 101 -12.98 2.16 15.56
CA ALA A 101 -14.21 2.89 15.26
C ALA A 101 -14.06 4.43 15.44
N SER A 102 -12.90 4.92 15.87
CA SER A 102 -12.66 6.36 16.06
C SER A 102 -12.80 7.13 14.74
N GLN A 103 -13.56 8.23 14.76
CA GLN A 103 -13.70 9.13 13.61
C GLN A 103 -12.35 9.63 13.11
N TYR A 104 -11.42 9.96 14.02
CA TYR A 104 -10.08 10.40 13.66
C TYR A 104 -9.29 9.32 12.90
N ALA A 105 -9.35 8.07 13.36
CA ALA A 105 -8.66 6.96 12.70
C ALA A 105 -9.25 6.69 11.30
N LEU A 106 -10.57 6.77 11.18
CA LEU A 106 -11.26 6.62 9.89
C LEU A 106 -10.89 7.72 8.91
N GLU A 107 -10.86 8.97 9.34
CA GLU A 107 -10.46 10.07 8.46
C GLU A 107 -8.97 9.98 8.07
N SER A 108 -8.11 9.50 8.97
CA SER A 108 -6.71 9.20 8.65
C SER A 108 -6.58 8.10 7.57
N TYR A 109 -7.35 7.02 7.71
CA TYR A 109 -7.40 5.94 6.71
C TYR A 109 -7.90 6.45 5.35
N LYS A 110 -9.04 7.15 5.32
CA LYS A 110 -9.59 7.75 4.11
C LYS A 110 -8.63 8.76 3.46
N SER A 111 -7.94 9.56 4.26
CA SER A 111 -6.93 10.50 3.79
C SER A 111 -5.76 9.78 3.10
N THR A 112 -5.33 8.64 3.66
CA THR A 112 -4.29 7.79 3.04
C THR A 112 -4.76 7.26 1.69
N TRP A 113 -5.97 6.71 1.62
CA TRP A 113 -6.55 6.24 0.36
C TRP A 113 -6.60 7.32 -0.72
N ARG A 114 -7.09 8.53 -0.39
CA ARG A 114 -7.14 9.66 -1.34
C ARG A 114 -5.75 10.06 -1.85
N LYS A 115 -4.71 9.94 -1.01
CA LYS A 115 -3.33 10.21 -1.44
C LYS A 115 -2.81 9.13 -2.38
N ILE A 116 -3.14 7.86 -2.14
CA ILE A 116 -2.83 6.76 -3.06
C ILE A 116 -3.53 6.99 -4.40
N GLU A 117 -4.83 7.29 -4.39
CA GLU A 117 -5.60 7.59 -5.60
C GLU A 117 -4.97 8.74 -6.40
N LYS A 118 -4.56 9.83 -5.72
CA LYS A 118 -3.84 10.93 -6.36
C LYS A 118 -2.51 10.48 -6.96
N TYR A 119 -1.75 9.65 -6.25
CA TYR A 119 -0.48 9.11 -6.73
C TYR A 119 -0.68 8.26 -7.99
N VAL A 120 -1.68 7.39 -8.02
CA VAL A 120 -2.04 6.60 -9.22
C VAL A 120 -2.39 7.50 -10.40
N LYS A 121 -3.18 8.56 -10.18
CA LYS A 121 -3.54 9.52 -11.24
C LYS A 121 -2.32 10.26 -11.79
N THR A 122 -1.36 10.63 -10.94
CA THR A 122 -0.10 11.24 -11.39
C THR A 122 0.70 10.28 -12.26
N LEU A 123 0.87 9.03 -11.82
CA LEU A 123 1.60 8.01 -12.60
C LEU A 123 0.95 7.77 -13.98
N ALA A 124 -0.38 7.73 -14.04
CA ALA A 124 -1.09 7.56 -15.30
C ALA A 124 -0.88 8.75 -16.26
N HIS A 125 -0.84 9.98 -15.73
CA HIS A 125 -0.56 11.17 -16.52
C HIS A 125 0.87 11.19 -17.06
N ASP A 126 1.86 10.86 -16.23
CA ASP A 126 3.28 10.85 -16.62
C ASP A 126 3.56 9.80 -17.70
N ASN A 127 2.87 8.66 -17.67
CA ASN A 127 2.99 7.60 -18.68
C ASN A 127 2.24 7.88 -19.99
N ALA A 128 1.25 8.79 -19.98
CA ALA A 128 0.49 9.17 -21.18
C ALA A 128 1.12 10.34 -21.95
N GLY A 129 2.15 10.98 -21.39
CA GLY A 129 2.87 12.11 -21.98
C GLY A 129 4.14 11.75 -22.76
N HIS A 130 4.39 10.47 -23.02
CA HIS A 130 5.56 9.97 -23.75
C HIS A 130 5.19 9.22 -25.04
#